data_AF-W1Y2C8-F1
#
_entry.id   AF-W1Y2C8-F1
#
_cell.length_a   1.000
_cell.length_b   1.000
_cell.length_c   1.000
_cell.angle_alpha   90.00
_cell.angle_beta   90.00
_cell.angle_gamma   90.00
#
_symmetry.space_group_name_H-M   'P 1'
#
loop_
_entity.id
_entity.type
_entity.pdbx_description
1 polymer ?
#
loop_
_entity_poly.entity_id
_entity_poly.type
_entity_poly.pdbx_seq_one_letter_code
_entity_poly.pdbx_strand_id
1 'polypeptide(L)' 'FATLILQIPGVDPAQVMLILLVPMGIMGILTPYGTGHSPIWFASGYNKGPEFWKLGAIFGIIYLAIF' A
#
# COMPACT_ATOMS: atom_id res chain seq x y z
N PHE A 1 15.90 -5.27 7.79
CA PHE A 1 15.07 -6.33 7.18
C PHE A 1 15.91 -7.31 6.36
N ALA A 2 16.59 -6.88 5.30
CA ALA A 2 17.41 -7.78 4.48
C ALA A 2 18.42 -8.63 5.29
N THR A 3 19.12 -8.02 6.26
CA THR A 3 20.09 -8.72 7.11
C THR A 3 19.49 -9.76 8.06
N LEU A 4 18.24 -9.58 8.49
CA LEU A 4 17.53 -10.53 9.35
C LEU A 4 17.01 -11.73 8.56
N ILE A 5 16.60 -11.50 7.31
CA ILE A 5 16.06 -12.55 6.44
C ILE A 5 17.16 -13.53 6.01
N LEU A 6 18.39 -13.04 5.79
CA LEU A 6 19.56 -13.88 5.50
C LEU A 6 19.93 -14.85 6.64
N GLN A 7 19.43 -14.60 7.86
CA GLN A 7 19.67 -15.47 9.03
C GLN A 7 18.65 -16.60 9.16
N ILE A 8 17.61 -16.65 8.32
CA ILE A 8 16.59 -17.68 8.37
C ILE A 8 16.98 -18.81 7.39
N PRO A 9 17.35 -20.00 7.88
CA PRO A 9 17.75 -21.10 7.02
C PRO A 9 16.56 -21.67 6.25
N GLY A 10 16.75 -21.93 4.95
CA GLY A 10 15.76 -22.57 4.08
C GLY A 10 14.78 -21.63 3.39
N VAL A 11 14.97 -20.32 3.47
CA VAL A 11 14.07 -19.33 2.86
C VAL A 11 14.84 -18.50 1.83
N ASP A 12 14.25 -18.28 0.65
CA ASP A 12 14.81 -17.37 -0.35
C ASP A 12 14.64 -15.90 0.13
N PRO A 13 15.75 -15.18 0.40
CA PRO A 13 15.68 -13.82 0.88
C PRO A 13 14.99 -12.86 -0.09
N ALA A 14 15.10 -13.11 -1.40
CA ALA A 14 14.46 -12.30 -2.42
C ALA A 14 12.94 -12.45 -2.36
N GLN A 15 12.45 -13.66 -2.17
CA GLN A 15 11.03 -13.96 -2.11
C GLN A 15 10.37 -13.32 -0.87
N VAL A 16 11.05 -13.35 0.28
CA VAL A 16 10.56 -12.69 1.51
C VAL A 16 10.57 -11.17 1.36
N MET A 17 11.59 -10.60 0.72
CA MET A 17 11.63 -9.15 0.45
C MET A 17 10.50 -8.72 -0.49
N LEU A 18 10.17 -9.52 -1.51
CA LEU A 18 9.04 -9.25 -2.39
C LEU A 18 7.71 -9.25 -1.64
N ILE A 19 7.46 -10.23 -0.77
CA ILE A 19 6.24 -10.29 0.05
C ILE A 19 6.13 -9.08 0.98
N LEU A 20 7.25 -8.59 1.53
CA LEU A 20 7.26 -7.38 2.37
C LEU A 20 7.00 -6.09 1.58
N LEU A 21 7.26 -6.10 0.27
CA LEU A 21 7.02 -4.98 -0.64
C LEU A 21 5.56 -4.87 -1.09
N VAL A 22 4.82 -5.99 -1.17
CA VAL A 22 3.40 -6.01 -1.56
C VAL A 22 2.53 -5.09 -0.67
N PRO A 23 2.55 -5.13 0.67
CA PRO A 23 1.72 -4.26 1.48
C PRO A 23 2.07 -2.75 1.37
N MET A 24 3.25 -2.40 0.83
CA MET A 24 3.60 -1.00 0.56
C MET A 24 2.74 -0.39 -0.56
N GLY A 25 2.23 -1.21 -1.49
CA GLY A 25 1.32 -0.75 -2.55
C GLY A 25 -0.04 -0.28 -2.04
N ILE A 26 -0.53 -0.87 -0.94
CA ILE A 26 -1.83 -0.52 -0.33
C ILE A 26 -1.79 0.90 0.24
N MET A 27 -0.66 1.30 0.81
CA MET A 27 -0.49 2.62 1.42
C MET A 27 -0.70 3.76 0.40
N GLY A 28 -0.42 3.52 -0.88
CA GLY A 28 -0.63 4.53 -1.93
C GLY A 28 -2.09 4.77 -2.31
N ILE A 29 -3.00 3.92 -1.86
CA ILE A 29 -4.40 3.92 -2.29
C ILE A 29 -5.34 4.25 -1.13
N LEU A 30 -5.00 3.84 0.10
CA LEU A 30 -5.95 3.76 1.19
C LEU A 30 -6.35 5.12 1.78
N THR A 31 -5.42 6.07 1.88
CA THR A 31 -5.63 7.33 2.62
C THR A 31 -5.24 8.56 1.81
N PRO A 32 -5.88 9.73 2.07
CA PRO A 32 -5.53 10.99 1.41
C PRO A 32 -4.10 11.46 1.73
N TYR A 33 -3.41 10.85 2.70
CA TYR A 33 -2.03 11.16 3.07
C TYR A 33 -1.04 10.03 2.75
N GLY A 34 -1.48 8.99 2.05
CA GLY A 34 -0.68 7.79 1.81
C GLY A 34 0.48 7.96 0.83
N THR A 35 0.35 8.87 -0.14
CA THR A 35 1.31 9.12 -1.22
C THR A 35 1.20 10.56 -1.72
N GLY A 36 2.26 11.14 -2.27
CA GLY A 36 2.32 12.57 -2.62
C GLY A 36 1.22 13.08 -3.55
N HIS A 37 0.63 12.22 -4.39
CA HIS A 37 -0.52 12.59 -5.24
C HIS A 37 -1.85 12.67 -4.48
N SER A 38 -2.03 11.90 -3.41
CA SER A 38 -3.30 11.79 -2.68
C SER A 38 -3.73 13.10 -2.00
N PRO A 39 -2.83 13.88 -1.38
CA PRO A 39 -3.16 15.20 -0.84
C PRO A 39 -3.53 16.21 -1.92
N ILE A 40 -3.00 16.08 -3.15
CA ILE A 40 -3.31 17.00 -4.26
C ILE A 40 -4.78 16.82 -4.67
N TRP A 41 -5.24 15.57 -4.77
CA TRP A 41 -6.64 15.24 -5.05
C TRP A 41 -7.59 15.59 -3.90
N PHE A 42 -7.11 15.50 -2.66
CA PHE A 42 -7.88 15.88 -1.48
C PHE A 42 -7.98 17.41 -1.31
N ALA A 43 -6.89 18.14 -1.58
CA ALA A 43 -6.83 19.60 -1.47
C ALA A 43 -7.53 20.34 -2.61
N SER A 44 -7.73 19.68 -3.77
CA SER A 44 -8.46 20.26 -4.90
C SER A 44 -9.96 20.43 -4.64
N GLY A 45 -10.50 19.87 -3.55
CA GLY A 45 -11.91 19.98 -3.17
C GLY A 45 -12.88 19.19 -4.06
N TYR A 46 -12.36 18.39 -4.99
CA TYR A 46 -13.19 17.61 -5.94
C TYR A 46 -13.81 16.38 -5.28
N ASN A 47 -13.11 15.74 -4.34
CA ASN A 47 -13.58 14.59 -3.59
C ASN A 47 -13.76 14.98 -2.11
N LYS A 48 -14.95 14.77 -1.54
CA LYS A 48 -15.14 14.98 -0.10
C LYS A 48 -14.40 13.88 0.66
N GLY A 49 -13.91 14.19 1.87
CA GLY A 49 -13.14 13.23 2.66
C GLY A 49 -13.77 11.84 2.79
N PRO A 50 -15.08 11.70 3.10
CA PRO A 50 -15.72 10.39 3.20
C PRO A 50 -15.69 9.58 1.89
N GLU A 51 -15.78 10.23 0.74
CA GLU A 51 -15.73 9.56 -0.58
C GLU A 51 -14.32 9.08 -0.91
N PHE A 52 -13.29 9.83 -0.52
CA PHE A 52 -11.90 9.42 -0.69
C PHE A 52 -11.58 8.15 0.11
N TRP A 53 -12.03 8.08 1.37
CA TRP A 53 -11.86 6.89 2.21
C TRP A 53 -12.67 5.69 1.68
N LYS A 54 -13.86 5.91 1.12
CA LYS A 54 -14.66 4.86 0.49
C LYS A 54 -13.96 4.27 -0.76
N LEU A 55 -13.44 5.14 -1.62
CA LEU A 55 -12.67 4.75 -2.81
C LEU A 55 -11.38 4.03 -2.42
N GLY A 56 -10.65 4.54 -1.43
CA GLY A 56 -9.43 3.92 -0.90
C GLY A 56 -9.69 2.52 -0.34
N ALA A 57 -10.81 2.32 0.38
CA ALA A 57 -11.20 1.01 0.88
C ALA A 57 -11.53 0.02 -0.26
N ILE A 58 -12.28 0.46 -1.28
CA ILE A 58 -12.64 -0.38 -2.44
C ILE A 58 -11.38 -0.81 -3.20
N PHE A 59 -10.52 0.14 -3.54
CA PHE A 59 -9.28 -0.15 -4.27
C PHE A 59 -8.27 -0.93 -3.42
N GLY A 60 -8.23 -0.71 -2.11
CA GLY A 60 -7.41 -1.51 -1.18
C GLY A 60 -7.86 -2.98 -1.12
N ILE A 61 -9.18 -3.24 -1.09
CA ILE A 61 -9.73 -4.60 -1.17
C ILE A 61 -9.39 -5.25 -2.51
N ILE A 62 -9.52 -4.52 -3.62
CA ILE A 62 -9.15 -5.02 -4.95
C ILE A 62 -7.66 -5.39 -5.01
N TYR A 63 -6.80 -4.54 -4.43
CA TYR A 63 -5.36 -4.80 -4.38
C TYR A 63 -5.04 -6.10 -3.64
N LEU A 64 -5.62 -6.28 -2.44
CA LEU A 64 -5.45 -7.50 -1.62
C LEU A 64 -6.05 -8.77 -2.25
N ALA A 65 -7.04 -8.62 -3.14
CA ALA A 65 -7.64 -9.77 -3.82
C ALA A 65 -6.79 -10.26 -5.01
N ILE A 66 -5.96 -9.40 -5.58
CA ILE A 66 -5.14 -9.70 -6.77
C ILE A 66 -3.69 -10.04 -6.39
N PHE A 67 -3.14 -9.35 -5.38
CA PHE A 67 -1.75 -9.45 -4.94
C PHE A 67 -1.64 -10.02 -3.52
#